data_AF-A0A9D6KCI6-F1
#
_entry.id   AF-A0A9D6KCI6-F1
#
_cell.length_a   1.000
_cell.length_b   1.000
_cell.length_c   1.000
_cell.angle_alpha   90.00
_cell.angle_beta   90.00
_cell.angle_gamma   90.00
#
_symmetry.space_group_name_H-M   'P 1'
#
loop_
_entity.id
_entity.type
_entity.pdbx_description
1 polymer ?
#
loop_
_entity_poly.entity_id
_entity_poly.type
_entity_poly.pdbx_seq_one_letter_code
_entity_poly.pdbx_strand_id
1 'polypeptide(L)'
;HDYKAKGFLPTQPEIDEDRQLAFYQMAVSTLWPETKEVVLIWHYLLFDREFRSRRTATDLEALCAETIALIDEIESAREFPTKQSGLCNWCEYRPICPLFKHLYETTPLPKNEYLKEEGVALVGKFRELQSETDKIKLAMEQCKEAMVVYAQAKKVDILYDKTHKVRVRVYPNITFPGKNDPGRAALEADVKKAGIWDDVATLDTFVLSKKLQDGGFPIDQVADIKKRGVPGKTLWVKLFRRDER
;
A
#
# COMPACT_ATOMS: atom_id res chain seq x y z
N HIS A 1 7.22 -39.36 5.52
CA HIS A 1 8.00 -38.89 4.36
C HIS A 1 7.07 -38.27 3.33
N ASP A 2 7.44 -37.14 2.74
CA ASP A 2 6.71 -36.47 1.66
C ASP A 2 7.68 -36.11 0.53
N TYR A 3 7.31 -36.42 -0.72
CA TYR A 3 8.17 -36.26 -1.88
C TYR A 3 7.71 -35.05 -2.71
N LYS A 4 8.61 -34.08 -2.91
CA LYS A 4 8.35 -32.83 -3.62
C LYS A 4 9.20 -32.71 -4.88
N ALA A 5 8.56 -32.28 -5.97
CA ALA A 5 9.19 -31.98 -7.26
C ALA A 5 9.18 -30.48 -7.59
N LYS A 6 9.13 -29.60 -6.58
CA LYS A 6 9.08 -28.14 -6.78
C LYS A 6 10.46 -27.60 -7.18
N GLY A 7 10.50 -26.62 -8.08
CA GLY A 7 11.74 -26.05 -8.65
C GLY A 7 12.51 -25.06 -7.75
N PHE A 8 12.22 -25.02 -6.46
CA PHE A 8 12.93 -24.20 -5.49
C PHE A 8 13.01 -24.92 -4.13
N LEU A 9 14.01 -24.60 -3.33
CA LEU A 9 14.18 -25.18 -2.00
C LEU A 9 13.59 -24.24 -0.94
N PRO A 10 12.86 -24.77 0.06
CA PRO A 10 12.50 -23.99 1.23
C PRO A 10 13.70 -23.79 2.16
N THR A 11 13.54 -22.89 3.11
CA THR A 11 14.41 -22.75 4.28
C THR A 11 13.99 -23.76 5.37
N GLN A 12 14.88 -24.01 6.34
CA GLN A 12 14.56 -24.89 7.46
C GLN A 12 13.41 -24.34 8.33
N PRO A 13 13.34 -23.04 8.67
CA PRO A 13 12.20 -22.48 9.40
C PRO A 13 10.86 -22.69 8.69
N GLU A 14 10.80 -22.52 7.37
CA GLU A 14 9.57 -22.79 6.60
C GLU A 14 9.13 -24.25 6.70
N ILE A 15 10.08 -25.19 6.74
CA ILE A 15 9.79 -26.62 6.96
C ILE A 15 9.36 -26.90 8.40
N ASP A 16 9.91 -26.17 9.37
CA ASP A 16 9.57 -26.31 10.79
C ASP A 16 8.21 -25.70 11.12
N GLU A 17 7.71 -24.76 10.32
CA GLU A 17 6.36 -24.17 10.43
C GLU A 17 5.33 -24.86 9.52
N ASP A 18 5.75 -25.68 8.55
CA ASP A 18 4.84 -26.37 7.64
C ASP A 18 3.92 -27.35 8.41
N ARG A 19 2.61 -27.16 8.21
CA ARG A 19 1.55 -27.93 8.85
C ARG A 19 1.27 -29.30 8.22
N GLN A 20 1.68 -29.54 6.99
CA GLN A 20 1.27 -30.70 6.20
C GLN A 20 1.67 -32.01 6.87
N LEU A 21 2.98 -32.20 7.14
CA LEU A 21 3.46 -33.42 7.79
C LEU A 21 3.10 -33.49 9.28
N ALA A 22 2.90 -32.35 9.94
CA ALA A 22 2.45 -32.31 11.33
C ALA A 22 1.05 -32.91 11.50
N PHE A 23 0.12 -32.69 10.56
CA PHE A 23 -1.18 -33.39 10.58
C PHE A 23 -1.04 -34.90 10.45
N TYR A 24 -0.13 -35.38 9.60
CA TYR A 24 0.15 -36.82 9.50
C TYR A 24 0.74 -37.36 10.81
N GLN A 25 1.60 -36.60 11.49
CA GLN A 25 2.12 -37.00 12.81
C GLN A 25 0.98 -37.16 13.83
N MET A 26 0.02 -36.23 13.87
CA MET A 26 -1.16 -36.35 14.76
C MET A 26 -1.92 -37.66 14.51
N ALA A 27 -2.16 -37.98 13.24
CA ALA A 27 -2.83 -39.22 12.86
C ALA A 27 -2.01 -40.46 13.28
N VAL A 28 -0.70 -40.46 13.06
CA VAL A 28 0.19 -41.56 13.47
C VAL A 28 0.17 -41.75 14.98
N SER A 29 0.29 -40.66 15.76
CA SER A 29 0.26 -40.72 17.23
C SER A 29 -1.09 -41.20 17.77
N THR A 30 -2.18 -40.96 17.05
CA THR A 30 -3.53 -41.43 17.43
C THR A 30 -3.74 -42.90 17.11
N LEU A 31 -3.30 -43.34 15.92
CA LEU A 31 -3.47 -44.72 15.45
C LEU A 31 -2.49 -45.69 16.11
N TRP A 32 -1.29 -45.23 16.46
CA TRP A 32 -0.22 -46.02 17.09
C TRP A 32 0.36 -45.28 18.30
N PRO A 33 -0.34 -45.27 19.46
CA PRO A 33 0.09 -44.56 20.67
C PRO A 33 1.43 -45.02 21.25
N GLU A 34 1.89 -46.23 20.90
CA GLU A 34 3.20 -46.77 21.24
C GLU A 34 4.36 -46.10 20.51
N THR A 35 4.06 -45.30 19.47
CA THR A 35 5.06 -44.58 18.68
C THR A 35 5.77 -43.53 19.54
N LYS A 36 7.02 -43.81 19.88
CA LYS A 36 7.84 -42.93 20.73
C LYS A 36 8.33 -41.68 20.01
N GLU A 37 8.58 -41.80 18.70
CA GLU A 37 9.26 -40.77 17.94
C GLU A 37 8.77 -40.77 16.49
N VAL A 38 8.44 -39.59 15.98
CA VAL A 38 8.09 -39.36 14.58
C VAL A 38 9.03 -38.30 14.02
N VAL A 39 9.60 -38.58 12.84
CA VAL A 39 10.44 -37.63 12.11
C VAL A 39 9.75 -37.27 10.81
N LEU A 40 9.55 -35.97 10.60
CA LEU A 40 8.94 -35.43 9.39
C LEU A 40 10.04 -35.20 8.37
N ILE A 41 9.92 -35.83 7.20
CA ILE A 41 10.99 -35.83 6.19
C ILE A 41 10.40 -35.42 4.85
N TRP A 42 10.92 -34.34 4.28
CA TRP A 42 10.62 -33.87 2.93
C TRP A 42 11.79 -34.18 2.01
N HIS A 43 11.49 -34.82 0.88
CA HIS A 43 12.44 -35.15 -0.17
C HIS A 43 12.26 -34.23 -1.37
N TYR A 44 13.22 -33.35 -1.64
CA TYR A 44 13.23 -32.47 -2.80
C TYR A 44 14.01 -33.10 -3.95
N LEU A 45 13.31 -33.88 -4.78
CA LEU A 45 13.89 -34.78 -5.77
C LEU A 45 14.76 -34.07 -6.82
N LEU A 46 14.36 -32.87 -7.26
CA LEU A 46 15.11 -32.08 -8.25
C LEU A 46 16.50 -31.65 -7.77
N PHE A 47 16.69 -31.56 -6.45
CA PHE A 47 17.91 -31.07 -5.83
C PHE A 47 18.64 -32.17 -5.05
N ASP A 48 18.11 -33.39 -5.05
CA ASP A 48 18.58 -34.51 -4.23
C ASP A 48 18.83 -34.10 -2.77
N ARG A 49 17.86 -33.38 -2.18
CA ARG A 49 17.99 -32.80 -0.84
C ARG A 49 16.84 -33.21 0.08
N GLU A 50 17.21 -33.60 1.30
CA GLU A 50 16.27 -33.86 2.38
C GLU A 50 16.18 -32.68 3.36
N PHE A 51 14.98 -32.42 3.86
CA PHE A 51 14.76 -31.62 5.06
C PHE A 51 14.08 -32.49 6.10
N ARG A 52 14.50 -32.32 7.35
CA ARG A 52 13.96 -33.07 8.47
C ARG A 52 13.43 -32.10 9.50
N SER A 53 12.32 -32.46 10.12
CA SER A 53 11.73 -31.68 11.19
C SER A 53 11.08 -32.59 12.23
N ARG A 54 10.88 -32.05 13.43
CA ARG A 54 10.26 -32.72 14.56
C ARG A 54 9.25 -31.77 15.18
N ARG A 55 8.13 -32.31 15.64
CA ARG A 55 7.13 -31.56 16.40
C ARG A 55 7.05 -32.12 17.81
N THR A 56 7.02 -31.24 18.78
CA THR A 56 6.70 -31.55 20.18
C THR A 56 5.20 -31.75 20.34
N ALA A 57 4.77 -32.34 21.47
CA ALA A 57 3.34 -32.45 21.78
C ALA A 57 2.66 -31.07 21.82
N THR A 58 3.33 -30.07 22.38
CA THR A 58 2.83 -28.70 22.45
C THR A 58 2.67 -28.07 21.07
N ASP A 59 3.58 -28.32 20.13
CA ASP A 59 3.44 -27.81 18.75
C ASP A 59 2.21 -28.41 18.06
N LEU A 60 1.94 -29.69 18.30
CA LEU A 60 0.76 -30.37 17.76
C LEU A 60 -0.53 -29.86 18.39
N GLU A 61 -0.56 -29.68 19.72
CA GLU A 61 -1.71 -29.11 20.43
C GLU A 61 -2.03 -27.70 19.92
N ALA A 62 -1.01 -26.85 19.73
CA ALA A 62 -1.17 -25.51 19.18
C ALA A 62 -1.71 -25.55 17.74
N LEU A 63 -1.10 -26.35 16.86
CA LEU A 63 -1.57 -26.50 15.48
C LEU A 63 -3.00 -27.02 15.41
N CYS A 64 -3.38 -27.95 16.29
CA CYS A 64 -4.74 -28.48 16.38
C CYS A 64 -5.73 -27.37 16.77
N ALA A 65 -5.43 -26.60 17.83
CA ALA A 65 -6.27 -25.50 18.27
C ALA A 65 -6.42 -24.40 17.20
N GLU A 66 -5.32 -24.00 16.56
CA GLU A 66 -5.33 -23.02 15.46
C GLU A 66 -6.15 -23.51 14.27
N THR A 67 -6.03 -24.80 13.94
CA THR A 67 -6.77 -25.39 12.82
C THR A 67 -8.27 -25.48 13.11
N ILE A 68 -8.66 -25.84 14.33
CA ILE A 68 -10.07 -25.85 14.76
C ILE A 68 -10.64 -24.43 14.72
N ALA A 69 -9.92 -23.43 15.24
CA ALA A 69 -10.35 -22.04 15.18
C ALA A 69 -10.54 -21.55 13.73
N LEU A 70 -9.66 -21.96 12.81
CA LEU A 70 -9.81 -21.65 11.38
C LEU A 70 -11.02 -22.37 10.77
N ILE A 71 -11.31 -23.61 11.15
CA ILE A 71 -12.51 -24.33 10.70
C ILE A 71 -13.76 -23.59 11.17
N ASP A 72 -13.83 -23.22 12.45
CA ASP A 72 -14.95 -22.48 13.02
C ASP A 72 -15.16 -21.11 12.31
N GLU A 73 -14.07 -20.42 11.97
CA GLU A 73 -14.11 -19.20 11.15
C GLU A 73 -14.71 -19.47 9.77
N ILE A 74 -14.26 -20.52 9.08
CA ILE A 74 -14.74 -20.90 7.74
C ILE A 74 -16.22 -21.30 7.77
N GLU A 75 -16.66 -22.07 8.77
CA GLU A 75 -18.05 -22.53 8.89
C GLU A 75 -19.01 -21.41 9.32
N SER A 76 -18.54 -20.46 10.14
CA SER A 76 -19.32 -19.30 10.55
C SER A 76 -19.36 -18.20 9.48
N ALA A 77 -18.41 -18.18 8.55
CA ALA A 77 -18.36 -17.21 7.47
C ALA A 77 -19.65 -17.22 6.62
N ARG A 78 -20.13 -16.03 6.30
CA ARG A 78 -21.23 -15.81 5.33
C ARG A 78 -20.75 -15.14 4.06
N GLU A 79 -19.58 -14.54 4.12
CA GLU A 79 -18.94 -13.82 3.04
C GLU A 79 -17.48 -14.28 2.92
N PHE A 80 -17.03 -14.47 1.69
CA PHE A 80 -15.66 -14.89 1.38
C PHE A 80 -14.99 -13.79 0.54
N PRO A 81 -14.47 -12.74 1.19
CA PRO A 81 -13.89 -11.61 0.47
C PRO A 81 -12.67 -12.06 -0.34
N THR A 82 -12.58 -11.57 -1.57
CA THR A 82 -11.47 -11.91 -2.46
C THR A 82 -10.19 -11.24 -2.02
N LYS A 83 -9.08 -12.00 -2.00
CA LYS A 83 -7.73 -11.47 -1.79
C LYS A 83 -6.90 -11.69 -3.05
N GLN A 84 -6.56 -10.61 -3.74
CA GLN A 84 -5.74 -10.69 -4.94
C GLN A 84 -4.29 -11.06 -4.58
N SER A 85 -3.70 -12.00 -5.33
CA SER A 85 -2.31 -12.42 -5.18
C SER A 85 -1.74 -12.91 -6.51
N GLY A 86 -0.45 -13.23 -6.56
CA GLY A 86 0.18 -13.83 -7.74
C GLY A 86 -0.42 -15.19 -8.14
N LEU A 87 -1.11 -15.86 -7.21
CA LEU A 87 -1.79 -17.15 -7.47
C LEU A 87 -3.07 -16.97 -8.28
N CYS A 88 -3.63 -15.76 -8.38
CA CYS A 88 -4.84 -15.51 -9.16
C CYS A 88 -4.70 -15.96 -10.62
N ASN A 89 -3.49 -15.90 -11.20
CA ASN A 89 -3.23 -16.32 -12.58
C ASN A 89 -3.45 -17.82 -12.82
N TRP A 90 -3.36 -18.62 -11.76
CA TRP A 90 -3.49 -20.07 -11.77
C TRP A 90 -4.79 -20.55 -11.09
N CYS A 91 -5.66 -19.62 -10.70
CA CYS A 91 -6.88 -19.93 -9.98
C CYS A 91 -7.99 -20.39 -10.93
N GLU A 92 -8.52 -21.60 -10.72
CA GLU A 92 -9.61 -22.17 -11.52
C GLU A 92 -10.97 -21.49 -11.25
N TYR A 93 -11.11 -20.82 -10.10
CA TYR A 93 -12.34 -20.14 -9.68
C TYR A 93 -12.49 -18.71 -10.23
N ARG A 94 -11.59 -18.25 -11.12
CA ARG A 94 -11.71 -16.92 -11.77
C ARG A 94 -13.09 -16.67 -12.42
N PRO A 95 -13.76 -17.63 -13.06
CA PRO A 95 -15.08 -17.39 -13.66
C PRO A 95 -16.15 -16.95 -12.66
N ILE A 96 -16.05 -17.36 -11.39
CA ILE A 96 -17.01 -16.99 -10.34
C ILE A 96 -16.46 -15.94 -9.36
N CYS A 97 -15.15 -15.67 -9.41
CA CYS A 97 -14.47 -14.73 -8.53
C CYS A 97 -14.93 -13.29 -8.81
N PRO A 98 -15.40 -12.51 -7.83
CA PRO A 98 -15.80 -11.11 -8.01
C PRO A 98 -14.79 -10.22 -8.75
N LEU A 99 -13.49 -10.50 -8.63
CA LEU A 99 -12.42 -9.75 -9.31
C LEU A 99 -12.35 -10.02 -10.82
N PHE A 100 -12.82 -11.17 -11.29
CA PHE A 100 -12.64 -11.62 -12.67
C PHE A 100 -13.95 -12.05 -13.36
N LYS A 101 -15.03 -12.25 -12.61
CA LYS A 101 -16.31 -12.77 -13.12
C LYS A 101 -16.80 -12.00 -14.34
N HIS A 102 -16.83 -10.66 -14.26
CA HIS A 102 -17.23 -9.80 -15.38
C HIS A 102 -16.37 -9.99 -16.64
N LEU A 103 -15.05 -10.18 -16.47
CA LEU A 103 -14.16 -10.48 -17.60
C LEU A 103 -14.56 -11.80 -18.27
N TYR A 104 -14.85 -12.85 -17.50
CA TYR A 104 -15.24 -14.15 -18.05
C TYR A 104 -16.65 -14.17 -18.63
N GLU A 105 -17.57 -13.36 -18.10
CA GLU A 105 -18.91 -13.17 -18.67
C GLU A 105 -18.87 -12.43 -20.01
N THR A 106 -17.97 -11.47 -20.16
CA THR A 106 -17.91 -10.61 -21.36
C THR A 106 -16.99 -11.13 -22.46
N THR A 107 -15.92 -11.86 -22.13
CA THR A 107 -14.97 -12.44 -23.11
C THR A 107 -15.63 -13.28 -24.22
N PRO A 108 -16.62 -14.15 -23.94
CA PRO A 108 -17.25 -14.95 -25.00
C PRO A 108 -18.29 -14.19 -25.83
N LEU A 109 -18.67 -12.97 -25.45
CA LEU A 109 -19.73 -12.24 -26.15
C LEU A 109 -19.28 -11.77 -27.54
N PRO A 110 -20.16 -11.85 -28.56
CA PRO A 110 -19.88 -11.25 -29.85
C PRO A 110 -19.79 -9.72 -29.70
N LYS A 111 -19.01 -9.07 -30.58
CA LYS A 111 -18.69 -7.63 -30.50
C LYS A 111 -19.91 -6.72 -30.27
N ASN A 112 -21.03 -7.01 -30.94
CA ASN A 112 -22.25 -6.21 -30.83
C ASN A 112 -22.94 -6.34 -29.46
N GLU A 113 -22.83 -7.49 -28.80
CA GLU A 113 -23.39 -7.73 -27.46
C GLU A 113 -22.44 -7.24 -26.38
N TYR A 114 -21.13 -7.44 -26.56
CA TYR A 114 -20.08 -6.88 -25.70
C TYR A 114 -20.23 -5.37 -25.54
N LEU A 115 -20.44 -4.63 -26.63
CA LEU A 115 -20.63 -3.18 -26.60
C LEU A 115 -21.96 -2.73 -25.97
N LYS A 116 -22.93 -3.63 -25.85
CA LYS A 116 -24.23 -3.36 -25.20
C LYS A 116 -24.24 -3.72 -23.72
N GLU A 117 -23.22 -4.42 -23.23
CA GLU A 117 -23.10 -4.76 -21.83
C GLU A 117 -22.85 -3.49 -20.99
N GLU A 118 -23.60 -3.36 -19.90
CA GLU A 118 -23.67 -2.13 -19.10
C GLU A 118 -22.32 -1.80 -18.46
N GLY A 119 -21.64 -2.79 -17.88
CA GLY A 119 -20.31 -2.64 -17.29
C GLY A 119 -19.28 -2.15 -18.30
N VAL A 120 -19.24 -2.75 -19.49
CA VAL A 120 -18.34 -2.34 -20.59
C VAL A 120 -18.61 -0.89 -21.01
N ALA A 121 -19.88 -0.51 -21.18
CA ALA A 121 -20.25 0.85 -21.55
C ALA A 121 -19.87 1.88 -20.47
N LEU A 122 -20.09 1.55 -19.19
CA LEU A 122 -19.73 2.41 -18.05
C LEU A 122 -18.22 2.62 -17.96
N VAL A 123 -17.43 1.54 -18.10
CA VAL A 123 -15.95 1.64 -18.10
C VAL A 123 -15.47 2.49 -19.28
N GLY A 124 -16.06 2.31 -20.46
CA GLY A 124 -15.76 3.13 -21.64
C GLY A 124 -16.00 4.62 -21.40
N LYS A 125 -17.18 4.98 -20.89
CA LYS A 125 -17.55 6.36 -20.56
C LYS A 125 -16.65 6.93 -19.46
N PHE A 126 -16.34 6.16 -18.42
CA PHE A 126 -15.45 6.59 -17.34
C PHE A 126 -14.05 6.90 -17.86
N ARG A 127 -13.50 6.05 -18.73
CA ARG A 127 -12.21 6.27 -19.39
C ARG A 127 -12.20 7.59 -20.19
N GLU A 128 -13.26 7.88 -20.93
CA GLU A 128 -13.37 9.12 -21.72
C GLU A 128 -13.41 10.35 -20.82
N LEU A 129 -14.28 10.36 -19.79
CA LEU A 129 -14.36 11.46 -18.82
C LEU A 129 -13.04 11.66 -18.07
N GLN A 130 -12.33 10.58 -17.74
CA GLN A 130 -11.01 10.65 -17.12
C GLN A 130 -10.00 11.31 -18.05
N SER A 131 -9.99 10.95 -19.34
CA SER A 131 -9.11 11.57 -20.34
C SER A 131 -9.38 13.07 -20.51
N GLU A 132 -10.66 13.48 -20.54
CA GLU A 132 -11.03 14.89 -20.60
C GLU A 132 -10.60 15.64 -19.33
N THR A 133 -10.79 15.03 -18.17
CA THR A 133 -10.35 15.57 -16.89
C THR A 133 -8.84 15.79 -16.87
N ASP A 134 -8.05 14.85 -17.39
CA ASP A 134 -6.59 14.96 -17.43
C ASP A 134 -6.14 16.07 -18.40
N LYS A 135 -6.81 16.24 -19.54
CA LYS A 135 -6.58 17.38 -20.45
C LYS A 135 -6.91 18.72 -19.80
N ILE A 136 -8.06 18.80 -19.11
CA ILE A 136 -8.47 20.01 -18.40
C ILE A 136 -7.48 20.33 -17.29
N LYS A 137 -7.04 19.34 -16.50
CA LYS A 137 -6.00 19.51 -15.47
C LYS A 137 -4.71 20.05 -16.07
N LEU A 138 -4.24 19.49 -17.17
CA LEU A 138 -3.04 19.97 -17.86
C LEU A 138 -3.20 21.43 -18.31
N ALA A 139 -4.32 21.76 -18.94
CA ALA A 139 -4.62 23.13 -19.36
C ALA A 139 -4.73 24.08 -18.16
N MET A 140 -5.30 23.64 -17.04
CA MET A 140 -5.37 24.41 -15.80
C MET A 140 -3.98 24.69 -15.22
N GLU A 141 -3.07 23.70 -15.21
CA GLU A 141 -1.69 23.91 -14.76
C GLU A 141 -0.94 24.90 -15.67
N GLN A 142 -1.07 24.75 -17.00
CA GLN A 142 -0.50 25.72 -17.95
C GLN A 142 -1.05 27.15 -17.74
N CYS A 143 -2.35 27.28 -17.48
CA CYS A 143 -2.95 28.56 -17.13
C CYS A 143 -2.39 29.12 -15.82
N LYS A 144 -2.25 28.30 -14.77
CA LYS A 144 -1.67 28.74 -13.49
C LYS A 144 -0.22 29.22 -13.67
N GLU A 145 0.58 28.50 -14.44
CA GLU A 145 1.96 28.90 -14.76
C GLU A 145 2.00 30.23 -15.51
N ALA A 146 1.17 30.39 -16.54
CA ALA A 146 1.06 31.64 -17.29
C ALA A 146 0.61 32.82 -16.40
N MET A 147 -0.34 32.58 -15.50
CA MET A 147 -0.79 33.58 -14.51
C MET A 147 0.34 33.99 -13.55
N VAL A 148 1.18 33.04 -13.14
CA VAL A 148 2.35 33.34 -12.30
C VAL A 148 3.37 34.19 -13.05
N VAL A 149 3.69 33.83 -14.29
CA VAL A 149 4.61 34.62 -15.14
C VAL A 149 4.07 36.05 -15.34
N TYR A 150 2.79 36.18 -15.65
CA TYR A 150 2.14 37.47 -15.82
C TYR A 150 2.13 38.30 -14.53
N ALA A 151 1.75 37.69 -13.40
CA ALA A 151 1.73 38.31 -12.08
C ALA A 151 3.11 38.85 -11.67
N GLN A 152 4.17 38.05 -11.89
CA GLN A 152 5.56 38.45 -11.64
C GLN A 152 5.99 39.62 -12.54
N ALA A 153 5.72 39.54 -13.85
CA ALA A 153 6.11 40.57 -14.81
C ALA A 153 5.43 41.92 -14.53
N LYS A 154 4.16 41.90 -14.11
CA LYS A 154 3.38 43.10 -13.79
C LYS A 154 3.45 43.52 -12.32
N LYS A 155 4.13 42.74 -11.47
CA LYS A 155 4.24 42.95 -10.02
C LYS A 155 2.86 43.08 -9.33
N VAL A 156 1.95 42.16 -9.66
CA VAL A 156 0.59 42.12 -9.10
C VAL A 156 0.34 40.78 -8.41
N ASP A 157 -0.30 40.80 -7.24
CA ASP A 157 -0.60 39.59 -6.46
C ASP A 157 -2.01 39.02 -6.73
N ILE A 158 -2.88 39.82 -7.38
CA ILE A 158 -4.26 39.44 -7.67
C ILE A 158 -4.59 39.80 -9.13
N LEU A 159 -5.09 38.80 -9.85
CA LEU A 159 -5.60 38.93 -11.22
C LEU A 159 -7.12 38.92 -11.16
N TYR A 160 -7.75 39.82 -11.91
CA TYR A 160 -9.21 39.97 -11.91
C TYR A 160 -9.78 39.62 -13.28
N ASP A 161 -10.90 38.89 -13.25
CA ASP A 161 -11.85 38.81 -14.33
C ASP A 161 -13.12 39.62 -13.96
N LYS A 162 -14.06 39.76 -14.90
CA LYS A 162 -15.38 40.34 -14.67
C LYS A 162 -16.07 39.76 -13.44
N THR A 163 -15.95 38.45 -13.21
CA THR A 163 -16.73 37.72 -12.19
C THR A 163 -15.90 37.12 -11.05
N HIS A 164 -14.62 36.85 -11.29
CA HIS A 164 -13.74 36.15 -10.36
C HIS A 164 -12.43 36.90 -10.17
N LYS A 165 -11.70 36.53 -9.12
CA LYS A 165 -10.30 36.92 -8.94
C LYS A 165 -9.45 35.71 -8.61
N VAL A 166 -8.18 35.77 -9.00
CA VAL A 166 -7.18 34.77 -8.69
C VAL A 166 -6.06 35.42 -7.94
N ARG A 167 -5.79 34.91 -6.74
CA ARG A 167 -4.64 35.34 -5.94
C ARG A 167 -3.46 34.44 -6.28
N VAL A 168 -2.36 35.04 -6.68
CA VAL A 168 -1.12 34.38 -7.05
C VAL A 168 -0.08 34.75 -6.01
N ARG A 169 0.44 33.77 -5.29
CA ARG A 169 1.50 33.97 -4.30
C ARG A 169 2.63 33.00 -4.56
N VAL A 170 3.86 33.52 -4.50
CA VAL A 170 5.09 32.75 -4.61
C VAL A 170 5.78 32.83 -3.27
N TYR A 171 5.82 31.72 -2.56
CA TYR A 171 6.53 31.63 -1.28
C TYR A 171 7.78 30.76 -1.43
N PRO A 172 8.90 31.15 -0.81
CA PRO A 172 10.03 30.25 -0.68
C PRO A 172 9.60 29.07 0.17
N ASN A 173 9.78 27.87 -0.36
CA ASN A 173 9.53 26.63 0.37
C ASN A 173 10.81 25.79 0.37
N ILE A 174 10.95 24.94 1.38
CA ILE A 174 12.05 23.97 1.46
C ILE A 174 11.40 22.60 1.32
N THR A 175 11.72 21.89 0.25
CA THR A 175 11.20 20.55 0.00
C THR A 175 12.17 19.51 0.56
N PHE A 176 11.64 18.56 1.33
CA PHE A 176 12.41 17.48 1.95
C PHE A 176 12.10 16.12 1.28
N PRO A 177 13.04 15.15 1.34
CA PRO A 177 12.82 13.78 0.86
C PRO A 177 11.53 13.13 1.38
N GLY A 178 10.76 12.54 0.45
CA GLY A 178 9.52 11.84 0.70
C GLY A 178 9.71 10.46 1.32
N LYS A 179 8.60 9.75 1.62
CA LYS A 179 8.61 8.45 2.31
C LYS A 179 9.45 7.37 1.59
N ASN A 180 9.57 7.46 0.27
CA ASN A 180 10.25 6.47 -0.57
C ASN A 180 11.60 6.97 -1.13
N ASP A 181 12.06 8.15 -0.71
CA ASP A 181 13.33 8.69 -1.19
C ASP A 181 14.54 8.10 -0.45
N PRO A 182 15.65 7.79 -1.13
CA PRO A 182 16.88 7.31 -0.47
C PRO A 182 17.42 8.26 0.61
N GLY A 183 17.17 9.57 0.45
CA GLY A 183 17.56 10.61 1.41
C GLY A 183 16.72 10.64 2.70
N ARG A 184 15.63 9.86 2.78
CA ARG A 184 14.71 9.86 3.92
C ARG A 184 15.37 9.39 5.20
N ALA A 185 16.06 8.24 5.18
CA ALA A 185 16.70 7.69 6.37
C ALA A 185 17.72 8.67 7.01
N ALA A 186 18.47 9.38 6.16
CA ALA A 186 19.44 10.37 6.63
C ALA A 186 18.77 11.65 7.17
N LEU A 187 17.65 12.07 6.58
CA LEU A 187 16.83 13.15 7.14
C LEU A 187 16.26 12.76 8.50
N GLU A 188 15.73 11.54 8.64
CA GLU A 188 15.16 11.07 9.91
C GLU A 188 16.22 10.97 11.01
N ALA A 189 17.44 10.53 10.66
CA ALA A 189 18.57 10.50 11.58
C ALA A 189 18.96 11.91 12.07
N ASP A 190 19.04 12.89 11.17
CA ASP A 190 19.39 14.27 11.53
C ASP A 190 18.28 14.96 12.33
N VAL A 191 17.02 14.69 12.01
CA VAL A 191 15.84 15.17 12.77
C VAL A 191 15.83 14.56 14.18
N LYS A 192 16.15 13.27 14.34
CA LYS A 192 16.31 12.62 15.65
C LYS A 192 17.50 13.18 16.43
N LYS A 193 18.64 13.39 15.77
CA LYS A 193 19.84 13.99 16.38
C LYS A 193 19.60 15.42 16.86
N ALA A 194 18.78 16.18 16.12
CA ALA A 194 18.38 17.53 16.50
C ALA A 194 17.27 17.56 17.56
N GLY A 195 16.78 16.40 18.05
CA GLY A 195 15.78 16.32 19.10
C GLY A 195 14.37 16.79 18.70
N ILE A 196 14.12 17.01 17.41
CA ILE A 196 12.85 17.53 16.88
C ILE A 196 11.96 16.43 16.26
N TRP A 197 12.35 15.16 16.42
CA TRP A 197 11.62 14.03 15.86
C TRP A 197 10.17 13.99 16.35
N ASP A 198 9.96 14.22 17.64
CA ASP A 198 8.63 14.21 18.26
C ASP A 198 7.76 15.41 17.84
N ASP A 199 8.36 16.45 17.24
CA ASP A 199 7.65 17.63 16.74
C ASP A 199 7.21 17.48 15.27
N VAL A 200 7.86 16.61 14.49
CA VAL A 200 7.56 16.41 13.06
C VAL A 200 6.96 15.03 12.76
N ALA A 201 7.13 14.07 13.67
CA ALA A 201 6.40 12.81 13.66
C ALA A 201 5.00 13.11 14.19
N THR A 202 4.03 13.17 13.28
CA THR A 202 2.63 13.51 13.56
C THR A 202 2.09 12.82 14.82
N LEU A 203 1.60 13.63 15.77
CA LEU A 203 0.16 13.60 16.03
C LEU A 203 -0.40 14.95 16.51
N ASP A 204 -1.49 15.32 15.85
CA ASP A 204 -2.65 16.00 16.44
C ASP A 204 -2.51 17.50 16.80
N THR A 205 -3.39 18.28 16.18
CA THR A 205 -3.64 19.71 16.38
C THR A 205 -3.85 20.13 17.84
N PHE A 206 -4.09 19.19 18.74
CA PHE A 206 -4.19 19.39 20.18
C PHE A 206 -2.83 19.58 20.89
N VAL A 207 -1.76 18.92 20.44
CA VAL A 207 -0.39 19.04 21.02
C VAL A 207 0.18 20.44 20.79
N LEU A 208 -0.18 21.06 19.66
CA LEU A 208 0.20 22.41 19.28
C LEU A 208 -0.36 23.48 20.23
N SER A 209 -1.62 23.35 20.66
CA SER A 209 -2.22 24.33 21.59
C SER A 209 -1.55 24.35 22.96
N LYS A 210 -0.90 23.24 23.35
CA LYS A 210 -0.25 23.05 24.65
C LYS A 210 1.19 23.58 24.69
N LYS A 211 1.94 23.51 23.58
CA LYS A 211 3.26 24.18 23.45
C LYS A 211 3.15 25.69 23.24
N LEU A 212 2.00 26.21 22.81
CA LEU A 212 1.77 27.65 22.59
C LEU A 212 1.71 28.50 23.88
N GLN A 213 1.65 27.89 25.07
CA GLN A 213 1.76 28.62 26.33
C GLN A 213 3.19 28.73 26.86
N ASP A 214 4.11 27.85 26.44
CA ASP A 214 5.47 27.78 26.97
C ASP A 214 6.52 27.96 25.84
N GLY A 215 7.22 29.10 25.87
CA GLY A 215 8.13 29.64 24.85
C GLY A 215 9.11 28.68 24.13
N GLY A 216 9.37 29.01 22.85
CA GLY A 216 10.03 28.18 21.83
C GLY A 216 11.56 28.02 21.86
N PHE A 217 12.05 27.25 20.87
CA PHE A 217 13.38 26.63 20.83
C PHE A 217 14.52 27.47 20.20
N PRO A 218 15.81 27.15 20.50
CA PRO A 218 17.00 27.87 20.02
C PRO A 218 17.42 27.57 18.57
N ILE A 219 18.06 28.56 17.92
CA ILE A 219 18.38 28.60 16.48
C ILE A 219 19.55 27.67 16.06
N ASP A 220 20.37 27.19 16.99
CA ASP A 220 21.61 26.44 16.68
C ASP A 220 21.39 24.98 16.25
N GLN A 221 20.19 24.42 16.43
CA GLN A 221 19.92 22.99 16.22
C GLN A 221 19.37 22.64 14.81
N VAL A 222 19.11 23.63 13.95
CA VAL A 222 18.38 23.43 12.68
C VAL A 222 19.25 23.63 11.41
N ALA A 223 20.52 23.97 11.58
CA ALA A 223 21.43 24.29 10.46
C ALA A 223 21.72 23.08 9.55
N ASP A 224 21.89 21.88 10.11
CA ASP A 224 22.18 20.68 9.34
C ASP A 224 20.95 20.11 8.62
N ILE A 225 19.75 20.31 9.18
CA ILE A 225 18.48 19.95 8.55
C ILE A 225 18.20 20.84 7.34
N LYS A 226 18.46 22.16 7.44
CA LYS A 226 18.31 23.11 6.33
C LYS A 226 19.20 22.78 5.13
N LYS A 227 20.38 22.18 5.33
CA LYS A 227 21.29 21.76 4.24
C LYS A 227 20.75 20.62 3.37
N ARG A 228 19.80 19.83 3.88
CA ARG A 228 19.22 18.68 3.16
C ARG A 228 17.94 18.99 2.40
N GLY A 229 17.34 20.14 2.66
CA GLY A 229 16.18 20.60 1.91
C GLY A 229 16.62 21.31 0.64
N VAL A 230 15.94 21.04 -0.47
CA VAL A 230 16.15 21.81 -1.71
C VAL A 230 15.30 23.07 -1.64
N PRO A 231 15.88 24.28 -1.80
CA PRO A 231 15.10 25.50 -1.92
C PRO A 231 14.22 25.43 -3.16
N GLY A 232 12.92 25.43 -2.96
CA GLY A 232 11.91 25.45 -4.00
C GLY A 232 11.04 26.71 -3.92
N LYS A 233 10.20 26.90 -4.93
CA LYS A 233 9.13 27.89 -4.90
C LYS A 233 7.81 27.12 -5.04
N THR A 234 6.94 27.23 -4.06
CA THR A 234 5.59 26.70 -4.18
C THR A 234 4.70 27.80 -4.75
N LEU A 235 4.03 27.48 -5.86
CA LEU A 235 3.06 28.37 -6.50
C LEU A 235 1.70 28.14 -5.85
N TRP A 236 1.16 29.17 -5.20
CA TRP A 236 -0.18 29.12 -4.65
C TRP A 236 -1.10 29.97 -5.52
N VAL A 237 -1.97 29.29 -6.27
CA VAL A 237 -2.97 29.90 -7.14
C VAL A 237 -4.34 29.43 -6.70
N LYS A 238 -5.16 30.36 -6.19
CA LYS A 238 -6.53 30.06 -5.73
C LYS A 238 -7.54 31.02 -6.36
N LEU A 239 -8.62 30.43 -6.88
CA LEU A 239 -9.75 31.13 -7.49
C LEU A 239 -10.77 31.51 -6.40
N PHE A 240 -11.26 32.74 -6.46
CA PHE A 240 -12.30 33.28 -5.58
C PHE A 240 -13.35 33.99 -6.42
N ARG A 241 -14.56 34.15 -5.86
CA ARG A 241 -15.51 35.12 -6.42
C ARG A 241 -14.93 36.53 -6.26
N ARG A 242 -15.23 37.43 -7.20
CA ARG A 242 -14.61 38.76 -7.26
C ARG A 242 -14.73 39.55 -5.94
N ASP A 243 -15.91 39.52 -5.33
CA ASP A 243 -16.24 40.32 -4.14
C ASP A 243 -16.02 39.56 -2.81
N GLU A 244 -15.53 38.33 -2.87
CA GLU A 244 -15.22 37.52 -1.69
C GLU A 244 -14.00 38.10 -0.97
N ARG A 245 -14.08 38.42 0.33
CA ARG A 245 -12.99 39.08 1.08
C ARG A 245 -11.73 38.22 1.18
#